data_AF-A0A7W0SL44-F1
#
_entry.id   AF-A0A7W0SL44-F1
#
_cell.length_a   1.000
_cell.length_b   1.000
_cell.length_c   1.000
_cell.angle_alpha   90.00
_cell.angle_beta   90.00
_cell.angle_gamma   90.00
#
_symmetry.space_group_name_H-M   'P 1'
#
loop_
_entity.id
_entity.type
_entity.pdbx_description
1 polymer ?
#
loop_
_entity_poly.entity_id
_entity_poly.type
_entity_poly.pdbx_seq_one_letter_code
_entity_poly.pdbx_strand_id
1 'polypeptide(L)'
;PYTNLPDRLNVKVFFTGATGGNFVCSGTIVNSSTKRMVSTAGHCVSDGVGGWHTNVVVVPGYSSQCNGCGDAPFGRWPARVVTTLSEWHLFSNLKQDVGYIVTKDRNRTRIVNQLGGHGTKFNVARSQQFRSYGYPQAAPFDGFNQYVCPSSRLANDNPTSGPGPLTMRISCDMTGGSSGGGWLIKASGGLGFVNSVNSYKYVGGPKANENHMYGPYFGNEALDLFNFTVGRG
;
A
#
# COMPACT_ATOMS: atom_id res chain seq x y z
N PRO A 1 16.95 1.19 -11.52
CA PRO A 1 16.29 0.64 -10.32
C PRO A 1 15.97 1.78 -9.34
N TYR A 2 14.90 1.64 -8.57
CA TYR A 2 14.44 2.69 -7.65
C TYR A 2 15.20 2.58 -6.32
N THR A 3 16.45 3.05 -6.30
CA THR A 3 17.42 2.76 -5.21
C THR A 3 17.67 3.90 -4.25
N ASN A 4 17.31 5.13 -4.61
CA ASN A 4 17.47 6.31 -3.75
C ASN A 4 16.24 6.54 -2.87
N LEU A 5 16.38 7.37 -1.83
CA LEU A 5 15.22 7.89 -1.11
C LEU A 5 14.52 8.97 -1.94
N PRO A 6 13.17 9.03 -1.95
CA PRO A 6 12.22 8.16 -1.24
C PRO A 6 11.96 6.82 -1.92
N ASP A 7 12.35 6.66 -3.19
CA ASP A 7 11.83 5.61 -4.08
C ASP A 7 12.04 4.18 -3.58
N ARG A 8 13.19 3.87 -2.98
CA ARG A 8 13.46 2.53 -2.42
C ARG A 8 12.48 2.09 -1.32
N LEU A 9 11.73 3.02 -0.73
CA LEU A 9 10.73 2.73 0.29
C LEU A 9 9.36 2.37 -0.29
N ASN A 10 9.14 2.60 -1.58
CA ASN A 10 7.94 2.19 -2.28
C ASN A 10 8.21 0.87 -3.00
N VAL A 11 7.44 -0.14 -2.65
CA VAL A 11 7.76 -1.53 -2.96
C VAL A 11 6.70 -2.14 -3.86
N LYS A 12 7.10 -3.05 -4.73
CA LYS A 12 6.16 -3.96 -5.39
C LYS A 12 5.91 -5.16 -4.48
N VAL A 13 4.68 -5.63 -4.43
CA VAL A 13 4.24 -6.77 -3.63
C VAL A 13 3.74 -7.85 -4.58
N PHE A 14 4.14 -9.10 -4.35
CA PHE A 14 3.67 -10.28 -5.06
C PHE A 14 3.00 -11.21 -4.06
N PHE A 15 1.91 -11.87 -4.46
CA PHE A 15 1.22 -12.82 -3.60
C PHE A 15 0.40 -13.84 -4.41
N THR A 16 0.07 -14.94 -3.76
CA THR A 16 -0.93 -15.90 -4.24
C THR A 16 -2.28 -15.57 -3.59
N GLY A 17 -3.32 -15.41 -4.40
CA GLY A 17 -4.67 -15.12 -3.93
C GLY A 17 -5.21 -16.23 -3.03
N ALA A 18 -6.15 -15.89 -2.15
CA ALA A 18 -6.73 -16.86 -1.21
C ALA A 18 -7.48 -17.99 -1.93
N THR A 19 -8.04 -17.69 -3.09
CA THR A 19 -8.72 -18.62 -4.00
C THR A 19 -7.81 -19.14 -5.12
N GLY A 20 -6.50 -18.94 -5.00
CA GLY A 20 -5.50 -19.24 -6.03
C GLY A 20 -5.20 -18.03 -6.93
N GLY A 21 -4.31 -18.23 -7.92
CA GLY A 21 -3.83 -17.18 -8.83
C GLY A 21 -2.69 -16.34 -8.25
N ASN A 22 -1.88 -15.75 -9.14
CA ASN A 22 -0.76 -14.89 -8.76
C ASN A 22 -1.09 -13.44 -9.09
N PHE A 23 -0.87 -12.56 -8.11
CA PHE A 23 -1.26 -11.16 -8.18
C PHE A 23 -0.12 -10.24 -7.74
N VAL A 24 -0.32 -8.96 -8.06
CA VAL A 24 0.58 -7.90 -7.67
C VAL A 24 -0.16 -6.78 -6.96
N CYS A 25 0.56 -6.16 -6.04
CA CYS A 25 0.19 -4.92 -5.39
C CYS A 25 1.44 -4.05 -5.25
N SER A 26 1.28 -2.96 -4.52
CA SER A 26 2.31 -2.07 -4.04
C SER A 26 2.24 -1.97 -2.51
N GLY A 27 3.27 -1.36 -1.93
CA GLY A 27 3.30 -1.03 -0.52
C GLY A 27 4.32 0.07 -0.23
N THR A 28 4.41 0.45 1.03
CA THR A 28 5.39 1.43 1.49
C THR A 28 6.02 0.97 2.80
N ILE A 29 7.35 0.94 2.87
CA ILE A 29 8.08 0.60 4.09
C ILE A 29 7.85 1.70 5.14
N VAL A 30 7.34 1.31 6.30
CA VAL A 30 7.03 2.21 7.41
C VAL A 30 7.83 1.85 8.66
N ASN A 31 8.30 2.88 9.34
CA ASN A 31 9.07 2.74 10.56
C ASN A 31 8.15 2.41 11.74
N SER A 32 8.61 1.49 12.59
CA SER A 32 7.97 1.11 13.84
C SER A 32 9.04 0.70 14.86
N SER A 33 8.65 0.29 16.06
CA SER A 33 9.58 -0.29 17.04
C SER A 33 10.16 -1.62 16.56
N THR A 34 9.42 -2.39 15.74
CA THR A 34 9.87 -3.71 15.26
C THR A 34 10.77 -3.63 14.04
N LYS A 35 10.76 -2.51 13.28
CA LYS A 35 11.61 -2.30 12.08
C LYS A 35 11.31 -3.25 10.91
N ARG A 36 10.10 -3.83 10.86
CA ARG A 36 9.70 -4.88 9.90
C ARG A 36 8.50 -4.54 9.01
N MET A 37 7.93 -3.35 9.15
CA MET A 37 6.58 -3.09 8.65
C MET A 37 6.56 -2.48 7.25
N VAL A 38 5.58 -2.92 6.47
CA VAL A 38 5.21 -2.36 5.16
C VAL A 38 3.70 -2.11 5.20
N SER A 39 3.28 -0.88 4.94
CA SER A 39 1.87 -0.52 4.75
C SER A 39 1.42 -0.91 3.35
N THR A 40 0.19 -1.42 3.24
CA THR A 40 -0.46 -1.81 1.99
C THR A 40 -1.98 -1.70 2.12
N ALA A 41 -2.74 -2.12 1.10
CA ALA A 41 -4.20 -2.21 1.18
C ALA A 41 -4.61 -3.55 1.79
N GLY A 42 -5.77 -3.60 2.42
CA GLY A 42 -6.32 -4.85 2.96
C GLY A 42 -6.50 -5.90 1.88
N HIS A 43 -6.97 -5.50 0.69
CA HIS A 43 -7.17 -6.40 -0.45
C HIS A 43 -5.87 -6.96 -1.04
N CYS A 44 -4.72 -6.40 -0.67
CA CYS A 44 -3.41 -6.93 -1.04
C CYS A 44 -2.95 -8.06 -0.12
N VAL A 45 -3.67 -8.33 0.97
CA VAL A 45 -3.34 -9.38 1.95
C VAL A 45 -4.50 -10.34 2.25
N SER A 46 -5.73 -9.98 1.88
CA SER A 46 -6.94 -10.79 2.07
C SER A 46 -7.96 -10.54 0.97
N ASP A 47 -8.75 -11.56 0.62
CA ASP A 47 -9.83 -11.46 -0.37
C ASP A 47 -11.06 -10.66 0.09
N GLY A 48 -11.11 -10.27 1.36
CA GLY A 48 -12.21 -9.51 1.94
C GLY A 48 -13.47 -10.31 2.26
N VAL A 49 -13.39 -11.64 2.19
CA VAL A 49 -14.48 -12.59 2.53
C VAL A 49 -13.99 -13.77 3.39
N GLY A 50 -12.92 -13.56 4.15
CA GLY A 50 -12.37 -14.49 5.15
C GLY A 50 -11.11 -15.24 4.72
N GLY A 51 -10.65 -15.09 3.47
CA GLY A 51 -9.44 -15.71 2.96
C GLY A 51 -8.21 -14.81 3.09
N TRP A 52 -7.10 -15.37 3.59
CA TRP A 52 -5.80 -14.71 3.59
C TRP A 52 -5.00 -15.10 2.34
N HIS A 53 -4.30 -14.12 1.76
CA HIS A 53 -3.35 -14.39 0.70
C HIS A 53 -2.10 -15.07 1.24
N THR A 54 -1.46 -15.86 0.40
CA THR A 54 -0.25 -16.62 0.76
C THR A 54 0.91 -16.22 -0.14
N ASN A 55 2.12 -16.74 0.16
CA ASN A 55 3.33 -16.45 -0.61
C ASN A 55 3.60 -14.93 -0.80
N VAL A 56 3.22 -14.12 0.18
CA VAL A 56 3.35 -12.67 0.12
C VAL A 56 4.84 -12.29 0.20
N VAL A 57 5.32 -11.55 -0.79
CA VAL A 57 6.71 -11.12 -0.91
C VAL A 57 6.78 -9.64 -1.26
N VAL A 58 7.56 -8.90 -0.47
CA VAL A 58 7.86 -7.48 -0.69
C VAL A 58 9.17 -7.33 -1.47
N VAL A 59 9.19 -6.50 -2.51
CA VAL A 59 10.35 -6.28 -3.37
C VAL A 59 10.65 -4.77 -3.48
N PRO A 60 11.57 -4.24 -2.65
CA PRO A 60 11.99 -2.85 -2.72
C PRO A 60 12.87 -2.58 -3.94
N GLY A 61 12.70 -1.40 -4.55
CA GLY A 61 13.48 -0.96 -5.70
C GLY A 61 13.21 -1.72 -7.01
N TYR A 62 12.08 -2.44 -7.09
CA TYR A 62 11.71 -3.27 -8.24
C TYR A 62 11.76 -2.49 -9.54
N SER A 63 12.40 -3.01 -10.59
CA SER A 63 12.41 -2.33 -11.90
C SER A 63 12.62 -3.26 -13.09
N SER A 64 12.36 -2.79 -14.31
CA SER A 64 12.62 -3.51 -15.57
C SER A 64 14.08 -3.53 -16.00
N GLN A 65 15.02 -3.00 -15.21
CA GLN A 65 16.41 -2.81 -15.65
C GLN A 65 17.18 -4.08 -16.00
N CYS A 66 16.66 -5.26 -15.66
CA CYS A 66 17.16 -6.53 -16.19
C CYS A 66 16.45 -6.98 -17.48
N ASN A 67 16.13 -6.05 -18.39
CA ASN A 67 15.42 -6.31 -19.66
C ASN A 67 14.11 -7.10 -19.46
N GLY A 68 13.19 -6.55 -18.64
CA GLY A 68 11.85 -7.13 -18.45
C GLY A 68 11.75 -8.29 -17.46
N CYS A 69 12.83 -8.63 -16.75
CA CYS A 69 12.86 -9.78 -15.84
C CYS A 69 12.48 -9.47 -14.37
N GLY A 70 12.19 -8.21 -14.04
CA GLY A 70 11.89 -7.78 -12.66
C GLY A 70 13.09 -7.86 -11.72
N ASP A 71 13.92 -6.80 -11.73
CA ASP A 71 15.08 -6.66 -10.85
C ASP A 71 14.65 -6.46 -9.39
N ALA A 72 15.47 -6.95 -8.45
CA ALA A 72 15.24 -6.87 -7.01
C ALA A 72 16.54 -6.45 -6.31
N PRO A 73 16.99 -5.19 -6.47
CA PRO A 73 18.31 -4.73 -6.02
C PRO A 73 18.50 -4.82 -4.50
N PHE A 74 17.40 -4.75 -3.72
CA PHE A 74 17.42 -4.93 -2.27
C PHE A 74 16.93 -6.32 -1.83
N GLY A 75 16.86 -7.25 -2.77
CA GLY A 75 16.35 -8.60 -2.57
C GLY A 75 14.84 -8.65 -2.40
N ARG A 76 14.36 -9.87 -2.12
CA ARG A 76 12.97 -10.20 -1.90
C ARG A 76 12.75 -10.49 -0.41
N TRP A 77 11.68 -9.94 0.16
CA TRP A 77 11.39 -9.98 1.59
C TRP A 77 10.07 -10.71 1.83
N PRO A 78 10.09 -12.02 2.12
CA PRO A 78 8.87 -12.76 2.40
C PRO A 78 8.17 -12.25 3.66
N ALA A 79 6.84 -12.26 3.63
CA ALA A 79 6.03 -11.97 4.79
C ALA A 79 6.24 -13.05 5.88
N ARG A 80 6.30 -12.59 7.13
CA ARG A 80 6.16 -13.42 8.34
C ARG A 80 4.69 -13.48 8.75
N VAL A 81 4.02 -12.32 8.76
CA VAL A 81 2.61 -12.13 9.10
C VAL A 81 2.05 -11.04 8.19
N VAL A 82 0.80 -11.19 7.80
CA VAL A 82 0.00 -10.12 7.20
C VAL A 82 -1.19 -9.81 8.11
N THR A 83 -1.65 -8.57 8.10
CA THR A 83 -2.76 -8.10 8.93
C THR A 83 -3.63 -7.13 8.12
N THR A 84 -4.91 -7.10 8.43
CA THR A 84 -5.88 -6.12 7.92
C THR A 84 -6.99 -5.94 8.95
N LEU A 85 -7.84 -4.92 8.78
CA LEU A 85 -9.02 -4.70 9.60
C LEU A 85 -10.06 -5.81 9.37
N SER A 86 -10.76 -6.23 10.42
CA SER A 86 -11.83 -7.25 10.32
C SER A 86 -12.93 -6.85 9.34
N GLU A 87 -13.25 -5.56 9.29
CA GLU A 87 -14.21 -4.98 8.37
C GLU A 87 -13.81 -5.15 6.90
N TRP A 88 -12.51 -5.05 6.61
CA TRP A 88 -12.02 -5.48 5.30
C TRP A 88 -12.10 -7.00 5.19
N HIS A 89 -11.45 -7.72 6.10
CA HIS A 89 -11.21 -9.16 6.00
C HIS A 89 -12.48 -9.98 5.78
N LEU A 90 -13.59 -9.61 6.41
CA LEU A 90 -14.83 -10.39 6.42
C LEU A 90 -15.94 -9.77 5.57
N PHE A 91 -15.91 -8.47 5.32
CA PHE A 91 -17.05 -7.73 4.74
C PHE A 91 -16.68 -6.87 3.53
N SER A 92 -15.43 -6.93 3.06
CA SER A 92 -14.94 -6.15 1.92
C SER A 92 -15.23 -4.63 2.07
N ASN A 93 -15.21 -4.13 3.30
CA ASN A 93 -15.55 -2.74 3.58
C ASN A 93 -14.42 -1.81 3.10
N LEU A 94 -14.62 -1.16 1.96
CA LEU A 94 -13.63 -0.26 1.33
C LEU A 94 -13.23 0.95 2.21
N LYS A 95 -14.03 1.31 3.22
CA LYS A 95 -13.63 2.33 4.20
C LYS A 95 -12.52 1.87 5.13
N GLN A 96 -12.31 0.56 5.22
CA GLN A 96 -11.34 -0.10 6.09
C GLN A 96 -10.33 -0.96 5.30
N ASP A 97 -10.15 -0.70 4.00
CA ASP A 97 -9.19 -1.39 3.14
C ASP A 97 -7.73 -0.97 3.41
N VAL A 98 -7.25 -1.29 4.61
CA VAL A 98 -5.90 -1.00 5.10
C VAL A 98 -5.26 -2.29 5.59
N GLY A 99 -4.05 -2.57 5.13
CA GLY A 99 -3.29 -3.74 5.52
C GLY A 99 -1.85 -3.41 5.90
N TYR A 100 -1.21 -4.34 6.59
CA TYR A 100 0.23 -4.31 6.82
C TYR A 100 0.86 -5.68 6.61
N ILE A 101 2.12 -5.66 6.19
CA ILE A 101 2.97 -6.83 6.04
C ILE A 101 4.14 -6.68 7.03
N VAL A 102 4.34 -7.69 7.88
CA VAL A 102 5.54 -7.84 8.71
C VAL A 102 6.51 -8.75 7.96
N THR A 103 7.68 -8.26 7.58
CA THR A 103 8.66 -9.06 6.82
C THR A 103 9.49 -9.98 7.73
N LYS A 104 9.93 -11.11 7.19
CA LYS A 104 11.03 -11.89 7.77
C LYS A 104 12.33 -11.07 7.73
N ASP A 105 13.32 -11.49 8.53
CA ASP A 105 14.69 -10.98 8.39
C ASP A 105 15.32 -11.50 7.12
N ARG A 106 16.16 -10.67 6.51
CA ARG A 106 17.04 -11.07 5.43
C ARG A 106 18.47 -10.88 5.89
N ASN A 107 19.28 -11.94 5.86
CA ASN A 107 20.66 -11.91 6.36
C ASN A 107 20.76 -11.30 7.77
N ARG A 108 19.86 -11.72 8.68
CA ARG A 108 19.74 -11.21 10.06
C ARG A 108 19.47 -9.70 10.17
N THR A 109 19.08 -9.06 9.08
CA THR A 109 18.77 -7.62 9.01
C THR A 109 17.29 -7.42 8.77
N ARG A 110 16.72 -6.45 9.48
CA ARG A 110 15.32 -6.04 9.34
C ARG A 110 15.19 -5.02 8.22
N ILE A 111 14.08 -5.05 7.48
CA ILE A 111 13.90 -4.22 6.28
C ILE A 111 14.10 -2.73 6.53
N VAL A 112 13.58 -2.20 7.64
CA VAL A 112 13.73 -0.78 7.99
C VAL A 112 15.16 -0.45 8.42
N ASN A 113 15.87 -1.39 9.05
CA ASN A 113 17.28 -1.16 9.40
C ASN A 113 18.16 -1.08 8.13
N GLN A 114 17.82 -1.83 7.09
CA GLN A 114 18.57 -1.80 5.83
C GLN A 114 18.20 -0.61 4.96
N LEU A 115 16.91 -0.26 4.85
CA LEU A 115 16.41 0.67 3.83
C LEU A 115 15.92 2.00 4.40
N GLY A 116 15.65 2.07 5.71
CA GLY A 116 14.87 3.14 6.31
C GLY A 116 13.37 2.87 6.20
N GLY A 117 12.55 3.86 6.56
CA GLY A 117 11.09 3.75 6.47
C GLY A 117 10.42 5.10 6.71
N HIS A 118 9.30 5.32 6.05
CA HIS A 118 8.46 6.49 6.29
C HIS A 118 7.85 6.44 7.70
N GLY A 119 7.43 7.59 8.23
CA GLY A 119 6.51 7.58 9.36
C GLY A 119 5.09 7.18 8.92
N THR A 120 4.20 6.99 9.88
CA THR A 120 2.75 6.89 9.63
C THR A 120 2.04 7.95 10.47
N LYS A 121 0.99 8.57 9.91
CA LYS A 121 0.12 9.49 10.67
C LYS A 121 -1.32 9.05 10.59
N PHE A 122 -2.00 9.25 11.72
CA PHE A 122 -3.40 8.95 11.94
C PHE A 122 -4.11 10.19 12.47
N ASN A 123 -5.43 10.27 12.30
CA ASN A 123 -6.27 11.32 12.87
C ASN A 123 -5.82 12.75 12.54
N VAL A 124 -5.27 12.95 11.35
CA VAL A 124 -4.89 14.29 10.84
C VAL A 124 -5.94 14.85 9.90
N ALA A 125 -5.97 16.17 9.75
CA ALA A 125 -6.93 16.85 8.87
C ALA A 125 -6.94 16.22 7.47
N ARG A 126 -8.13 15.96 6.92
CA ARG A 126 -8.30 15.36 5.57
C ARG A 126 -7.73 16.21 4.44
N SER A 127 -7.70 17.53 4.61
CA SER A 127 -7.12 18.44 3.61
C SER A 127 -5.59 18.38 3.69
N GLN A 128 -5.00 17.57 2.82
CA GLN A 128 -3.56 17.39 2.70
C GLN A 128 -3.13 17.50 1.23
N GLN A 129 -1.85 17.74 1.03
CA GLN A 129 -1.16 17.46 -0.22
C GLN A 129 -0.56 16.06 -0.12
N PHE A 130 -0.95 15.18 -1.04
CA PHE A 130 -0.52 13.80 -1.10
C PHE A 130 0.48 13.59 -2.24
N ARG A 131 1.43 12.69 -2.02
CA ARG A 131 2.18 11.99 -3.06
C ARG A 131 1.83 10.52 -2.96
N SER A 132 0.96 10.03 -3.84
CA SER A 132 0.61 8.61 -3.90
C SER A 132 1.60 7.87 -4.78
N TYR A 133 2.22 6.82 -4.26
CA TYR A 133 3.17 5.98 -5.00
C TYR A 133 2.53 4.64 -5.39
N GLY A 134 3.08 3.96 -6.41
CA GLY A 134 2.67 2.59 -6.76
C GLY A 134 3.37 2.03 -7.99
N TYR A 135 3.13 0.74 -8.26
CA TYR A 135 3.58 -0.01 -9.44
C TYR A 135 2.37 -0.47 -10.27
N PRO A 136 1.65 0.45 -10.94
CA PRO A 136 0.55 0.11 -11.82
C PRO A 136 1.01 -0.85 -12.93
N GLN A 137 0.21 -1.87 -13.22
CA GLN A 137 0.56 -2.97 -14.11
C GLN A 137 -0.39 -3.14 -15.31
N ALA A 138 -1.62 -2.66 -15.22
CA ALA A 138 -2.50 -2.68 -16.39
C ALA A 138 -2.15 -1.53 -17.34
N ALA A 139 -2.33 -1.76 -18.64
CA ALA A 139 -2.06 -0.78 -19.69
C ALA A 139 -2.70 0.60 -19.37
N PRO A 140 -2.01 1.72 -19.65
CA PRO A 140 -0.75 1.83 -20.41
C PRO A 140 0.52 1.50 -19.59
N PHE A 141 0.39 1.08 -18.34
CA PHE A 141 1.50 0.71 -17.48
C PHE A 141 1.91 -0.75 -17.67
N ASP A 142 3.11 -1.10 -17.20
CA ASP A 142 3.76 -2.40 -17.40
C ASP A 142 4.06 -3.15 -16.09
N GLY A 143 3.87 -2.50 -14.94
CA GLY A 143 4.10 -3.09 -13.62
C GLY A 143 5.55 -3.08 -13.19
N PHE A 144 6.47 -2.62 -14.04
CA PHE A 144 7.90 -2.58 -13.75
C PHE A 144 8.36 -1.24 -13.21
N ASN A 145 7.63 -0.17 -13.48
CA ASN A 145 8.01 1.17 -13.08
C ASN A 145 7.22 1.65 -11.86
N GLN A 146 7.91 2.39 -10.98
CA GLN A 146 7.29 3.11 -9.88
C GLN A 146 6.74 4.43 -10.42
N TYR A 147 5.49 4.73 -10.10
CA TYR A 147 4.83 5.98 -10.44
C TYR A 147 4.45 6.75 -9.18
N VAL A 148 4.26 8.07 -9.36
CA VAL A 148 3.81 8.97 -8.31
C VAL A 148 2.73 9.91 -8.83
N CYS A 149 1.62 10.00 -8.11
CA CYS A 149 0.55 10.96 -8.34
C CYS A 149 0.59 12.05 -7.24
N PRO A 150 1.10 13.26 -7.54
CA PRO A 150 0.93 14.40 -6.66
C PRO A 150 -0.49 14.97 -6.77
N SER A 151 -1.21 15.08 -5.65
CA SER A 151 -2.57 15.62 -5.65
C SER A 151 -2.97 16.11 -4.26
N SER A 152 -3.73 17.21 -4.21
CA SER A 152 -4.53 17.54 -3.03
C SER A 152 -5.70 16.58 -2.89
N ARG A 153 -6.31 16.50 -1.70
CA ARG A 153 -7.63 15.86 -1.55
C ARG A 153 -8.66 16.58 -2.43
N LEU A 154 -9.38 15.83 -3.26
CA LEU A 154 -10.47 16.35 -4.09
C LEU A 154 -11.82 16.27 -3.39
N ALA A 155 -12.14 15.11 -2.78
CA ALA A 155 -13.45 14.87 -2.18
C ALA A 155 -13.38 13.76 -1.13
N ASN A 156 -14.48 13.60 -0.38
CA ASN A 156 -14.74 12.37 0.37
C ASN A 156 -15.61 11.45 -0.51
N ASP A 157 -15.55 10.15 -0.27
CA ASP A 157 -16.43 9.18 -0.90
C ASP A 157 -16.97 8.17 0.13
N ASN A 158 -18.14 7.61 -0.16
CA ASN A 158 -18.81 6.61 0.67
C ASN A 158 -19.09 5.38 -0.18
N PRO A 159 -18.09 4.50 -0.39
CA PRO A 159 -18.20 3.39 -1.33
C PRO A 159 -19.03 2.22 -0.77
N THR A 160 -19.17 2.12 0.55
CA THR A 160 -19.81 1.01 1.26
C THR A 160 -20.65 1.53 2.43
N SER A 161 -21.69 0.78 2.80
CA SER A 161 -22.56 1.08 3.95
C SER A 161 -21.95 0.70 5.30
N GLY A 162 -20.85 -0.07 5.32
CA GLY A 162 -20.19 -0.54 6.55
C GLY A 162 -19.68 0.59 7.45
N PRO A 163 -19.18 0.31 8.66
CA PRO A 163 -18.65 1.31 9.58
C PRO A 163 -17.34 1.95 9.09
N GLY A 164 -16.90 2.98 9.81
CA GLY A 164 -15.63 3.67 9.59
C GLY A 164 -15.74 4.98 8.82
N PRO A 165 -14.64 5.74 8.77
CA PRO A 165 -14.60 7.06 8.17
C PRO A 165 -14.74 6.99 6.64
N LEU A 166 -15.38 8.00 6.05
CA LEU A 166 -15.42 8.18 4.59
C LEU A 166 -14.01 8.14 3.99
N THR A 167 -13.88 7.48 2.83
CA THR A 167 -12.65 7.43 2.03
C THR A 167 -12.39 8.81 1.42
N MET A 168 -11.17 8.99 0.89
CA MET A 168 -10.72 10.21 0.25
C MET A 168 -10.44 9.95 -1.22
N ARG A 169 -10.71 10.94 -2.07
CA ARG A 169 -10.41 10.93 -3.51
C ARG A 169 -9.25 11.87 -3.83
N ILE A 170 -8.34 11.42 -4.68
CA ILE A 170 -7.27 12.23 -5.28
C ILE A 170 -7.27 12.09 -6.81
N SER A 171 -6.60 13.00 -7.51
CA SER A 171 -6.28 12.83 -8.93
C SER A 171 -5.10 11.86 -9.08
N CYS A 172 -5.32 10.75 -9.76
CA CYS A 172 -4.29 9.77 -10.07
C CYS A 172 -4.80 8.76 -11.11
N ASP A 173 -4.03 8.57 -12.17
CA ASP A 173 -4.32 7.69 -13.32
C ASP A 173 -3.81 6.24 -13.14
N MET A 174 -2.94 5.98 -12.16
CA MET A 174 -2.40 4.64 -11.88
C MET A 174 -3.46 3.53 -11.89
N THR A 175 -3.16 2.42 -12.56
CA THR A 175 -4.06 1.26 -12.74
C THR A 175 -3.81 0.13 -11.73
N GLY A 176 -4.52 -0.98 -11.88
CA GLY A 176 -4.35 -2.18 -11.06
C GLY A 176 -2.88 -2.60 -10.93
N GLY A 177 -2.47 -2.97 -9.71
CA GLY A 177 -1.06 -3.15 -9.31
C GLY A 177 -0.53 -1.99 -8.45
N SER A 178 -1.06 -0.77 -8.61
CA SER A 178 -0.72 0.35 -7.73
C SER A 178 -1.33 0.24 -6.33
N SER A 179 -2.34 -0.61 -6.17
CA SER A 179 -3.03 -0.89 -4.91
C SER A 179 -2.07 -1.11 -3.74
N GLY A 180 -2.38 -0.54 -2.60
CA GLY A 180 -1.55 -0.58 -1.39
C GLY A 180 -0.36 0.38 -1.38
N GLY A 181 -0.03 1.00 -2.50
CA GLY A 181 1.00 2.05 -2.52
C GLY A 181 0.58 3.24 -1.65
N GLY A 182 1.51 3.72 -0.81
CA GLY A 182 1.21 4.70 0.23
C GLY A 182 1.00 6.12 -0.29
N TRP A 183 0.07 6.83 0.34
CA TRP A 183 -0.12 8.27 0.16
C TRP A 183 0.68 9.02 1.22
N LEU A 184 1.75 9.69 0.79
CA LEU A 184 2.62 10.45 1.70
C LEU A 184 2.13 11.88 1.87
N ILE A 185 2.10 12.34 3.11
CA ILE A 185 1.93 13.75 3.49
C ILE A 185 3.23 14.29 4.11
N LYS A 186 3.38 15.62 4.07
CA LYS A 186 4.55 16.33 4.61
C LYS A 186 5.88 15.72 4.13
N ALA A 187 5.93 15.33 2.86
CA ALA A 187 7.13 14.74 2.27
C ALA A 187 8.20 15.82 2.08
N SER A 188 9.31 15.71 2.81
CA SER A 188 10.47 16.61 2.75
C SER A 188 11.76 15.81 2.93
N GLY A 189 12.82 16.16 2.20
CA GLY A 189 14.12 15.49 2.31
C GLY A 189 14.10 13.99 2.00
N GLY A 190 13.14 13.52 1.18
CA GLY A 190 13.00 12.10 0.81
C GLY A 190 12.27 11.23 1.84
N LEU A 191 11.73 11.80 2.91
CA LEU A 191 10.87 11.11 3.88
C LEU A 191 9.57 11.86 4.10
N GLY A 192 8.60 11.23 4.74
CA GLY A 192 7.25 11.74 4.92
C GLY A 192 6.44 10.78 5.79
N PHE A 193 5.12 11.00 5.84
CA PHE A 193 4.21 10.15 6.61
C PHE A 193 3.17 9.51 5.70
N VAL A 194 3.05 8.18 5.74
CA VAL A 194 1.92 7.47 5.14
C VAL A 194 0.65 7.86 5.88
N ASN A 195 -0.37 8.29 5.14
CA ASN A 195 -1.66 8.71 5.70
C ASN A 195 -2.89 8.19 4.91
N SER A 196 -2.65 7.37 3.89
CA SER A 196 -3.63 6.54 3.20
C SER A 196 -2.88 5.56 2.28
N VAL A 197 -3.61 4.74 1.54
CA VAL A 197 -3.09 3.83 0.50
C VAL A 197 -3.99 3.87 -0.74
N ASN A 198 -3.44 3.54 -1.90
CA ASN A 198 -4.25 3.27 -3.09
C ASN A 198 -5.17 2.08 -2.80
N SER A 199 -6.48 2.25 -2.88
CA SER A 199 -7.43 1.19 -2.53
C SER A 199 -8.29 0.80 -3.73
N TYR A 200 -9.09 1.71 -4.28
CA TYR A 200 -10.02 1.37 -5.35
C TYR A 200 -10.20 2.48 -6.38
N LYS A 201 -10.82 2.08 -7.49
CA LYS A 201 -11.40 2.95 -8.52
C LYS A 201 -12.80 2.45 -8.85
N TYR A 202 -13.67 3.36 -9.26
CA TYR A 202 -14.96 2.98 -9.84
C TYR A 202 -14.76 2.57 -11.30
N VAL A 203 -15.26 1.38 -11.65
CA VAL A 203 -15.28 0.86 -13.03
C VAL A 203 -16.73 0.86 -13.50
N GLY A 204 -17.02 1.61 -14.56
CA GLY A 204 -18.38 1.78 -15.07
C GLY A 204 -19.29 2.69 -14.22
N GLY A 205 -20.38 3.15 -14.84
CA GLY A 205 -21.37 4.03 -14.21
C GLY A 205 -20.92 5.48 -14.00
N PRO A 206 -21.76 6.33 -13.39
CA PRO A 206 -21.56 7.78 -13.36
C PRO A 206 -20.34 8.27 -12.56
N LYS A 207 -19.83 7.43 -11.64
CA LYS A 207 -18.64 7.74 -10.83
C LYS A 207 -17.32 7.30 -11.49
N ALA A 208 -17.38 6.53 -12.58
CA ALA A 208 -16.19 6.04 -13.25
C ALA A 208 -15.34 7.19 -13.77
N ASN A 209 -14.09 7.19 -13.38
CA ASN A 209 -13.10 8.13 -13.87
C ASN A 209 -11.71 7.51 -13.65
N GLU A 210 -11.02 7.23 -14.74
CA GLU A 210 -9.70 6.61 -14.72
C GLU A 210 -8.64 7.47 -14.01
N ASN A 211 -8.86 8.78 -13.92
CA ASN A 211 -7.96 9.74 -13.28
C ASN A 211 -8.27 9.94 -11.78
N HIS A 212 -9.12 9.13 -11.17
CA HIS A 212 -9.40 9.18 -9.74
C HIS A 212 -8.91 7.92 -9.04
N MET A 213 -8.17 8.12 -7.94
CA MET A 213 -7.81 7.07 -7.00
C MET A 213 -8.44 7.38 -5.65
N TYR A 214 -8.96 6.34 -5.00
CA TYR A 214 -9.55 6.43 -3.68
C TYR A 214 -8.73 5.67 -2.65
N GLY A 215 -8.69 6.21 -1.43
CA GLY A 215 -7.94 5.65 -0.33
C GLY A 215 -8.68 5.81 1.00
N PRO A 216 -8.59 4.83 1.92
CA PRO A 216 -9.22 4.92 3.23
C PRO A 216 -8.58 6.02 4.08
N TYR A 217 -9.39 6.64 4.94
CA TYR A 217 -8.87 7.60 5.91
C TYR A 217 -8.19 6.86 7.07
N PHE A 218 -6.95 7.24 7.38
CA PHE A 218 -6.22 6.68 8.52
C PHE A 218 -6.71 7.30 9.84
N GLY A 219 -7.87 6.80 10.31
CA GLY A 219 -8.48 7.12 11.59
C GLY A 219 -8.00 6.25 12.75
N ASN A 220 -8.83 6.10 13.78
CA ASN A 220 -8.55 5.25 14.93
C ASN A 220 -8.43 3.78 14.54
N GLU A 221 -9.27 3.31 13.62
CA GLU A 221 -9.26 1.93 13.15
C GLU A 221 -7.90 1.58 12.51
N ALA A 222 -7.36 2.47 11.68
CA ALA A 222 -6.04 2.29 11.08
C ALA A 222 -4.90 2.37 12.12
N LEU A 223 -5.04 3.18 13.17
CA LEU A 223 -4.09 3.26 14.29
C LEU A 223 -4.09 1.97 15.11
N ASP A 224 -5.27 1.43 15.42
CA ASP A 224 -5.43 0.17 16.13
C ASP A 224 -4.83 -0.98 15.35
N LEU A 225 -5.06 -1.04 14.03
CA LEU A 225 -4.41 -2.01 13.16
C LEU A 225 -2.88 -1.87 13.17
N PHE A 226 -2.36 -0.64 13.12
CA PHE A 226 -0.91 -0.41 13.19
C PHE A 226 -0.33 -0.94 14.51
N ASN A 227 -0.93 -0.59 15.65
CA ASN A 227 -0.49 -1.03 16.97
C ASN A 227 -0.59 -2.55 17.14
N PHE A 228 -1.69 -3.16 16.69
CA PHE A 228 -1.87 -4.60 16.66
C PHE A 228 -0.75 -5.28 15.86
N THR A 229 -0.42 -4.73 14.69
CA THR A 229 0.61 -5.29 13.81
C THR A 229 2.01 -5.14 14.40
N VAL A 230 2.29 -4.02 15.08
CA VAL A 230 3.54 -3.83 15.83
C VAL A 230 3.73 -4.97 16.84
N GLY A 231 2.67 -5.40 17.53
CA GLY A 231 2.71 -6.55 18.46
C GLY A 231 3.00 -7.91 17.80
N ARG A 232 3.00 -8.01 16.47
CA ARG A 232 3.29 -9.23 15.70
C ARG A 232 4.69 -9.24 15.05
N GLY A 233 5.48 -8.18 15.22
CA GLY A 233 6.81 -8.02 14.62
C GLY A 233 7.98 -8.72 15.31
#